data_AF-D2Z475-F1
#
_entry.id   AF-D2Z475-F1
#
_cell.length_a   1.000
_cell.length_b   1.000
_cell.length_c   1.000
_cell.angle_alpha   90.00
_cell.angle_beta   90.00
_cell.angle_gamma   90.00
#
_symmetry.space_group_name_H-M   'P 1'
#
loop_
_entity.id
_entity.type
_entity.pdbx_description
1 polymer ?
#
loop_
_entity_poly.entity_id
_entity_poly.type
_entity_poly.pdbx_seq_one_letter_code
_entity_poly.pdbx_strand_id
1 'polypeptide(L)'
;MTGRPTGHPVRCIRNKLTSQFDHMEISGASVEDIEALGAGKLRAAVVDGDVDFGSVMAGQIAAMVSRIQPASEIIEEICREAEEVLSRLGSVK
;
A
#
# COMPACT_ATOMS: atom_id res chain seq x y z
N MET A 1 -1.77 8.94 3.23
CA MET A 1 -1.01 8.34 4.35
C MET A 1 -1.87 8.59 5.56
N THR A 2 -2.30 7.55 6.25
CA THR A 2 -3.16 7.61 7.44
C THR A 2 -2.33 7.40 8.71
N GLY A 3 -2.86 7.71 9.88
CA GLY A 3 -2.18 7.51 11.17
C GLY A 3 -1.03 8.47 11.42
N ARG A 4 -1.00 9.65 10.77
CA ARG A 4 0.11 10.60 10.99
C ARG A 4 0.15 11.15 12.42
N PRO A 5 -0.97 11.56 13.04
CA PRO A 5 -0.96 12.13 14.39
C PRO A 5 -0.59 11.11 15.48
N THR A 6 -0.75 9.82 15.22
CA THR A 6 -0.42 8.75 16.18
C THR A 6 1.08 8.43 16.21
N GLY A 7 1.87 8.97 15.27
CA GLY A 7 3.29 8.61 15.09
C GLY A 7 3.53 7.36 14.25
N HIS A 8 2.47 6.72 13.74
CA HIS A 8 2.54 5.46 13.00
C HIS A 8 1.93 5.60 11.59
N PRO A 9 2.60 6.29 10.65
CA PRO A 9 2.03 6.57 9.36
C PRO A 9 1.96 5.30 8.47
N VAL A 10 0.79 5.04 7.88
CA VAL A 10 0.55 3.90 7.00
C VAL A 10 0.13 4.37 5.60
N ARG A 11 0.65 3.69 4.57
CA ARG A 11 0.24 3.90 3.18
C ARG A 11 -0.78 2.84 2.76
N CYS A 12 -1.94 3.29 2.34
CA CYS A 12 -3.00 2.44 1.79
C CYS A 12 -3.44 2.96 0.42
N ILE A 13 -4.03 2.08 -0.39
CA ILE A 13 -4.88 2.46 -1.51
C ILE A 13 -6.06 3.25 -0.94
N ARG A 14 -6.47 4.31 -1.65
CA ARG A 14 -7.59 5.16 -1.22
C ARG A 14 -8.91 4.38 -1.29
N ASN A 15 -9.59 4.29 -0.14
CA ASN A 15 -10.90 3.69 0.05
C ASN A 15 -11.69 4.41 1.17
N LYS A 16 -12.84 3.87 1.58
CA LYS A 16 -13.70 4.49 2.61
C LYS A 16 -13.01 4.58 3.96
N LEU A 17 -12.23 3.58 4.36
CA LEU A 17 -11.42 3.62 5.58
C LEU A 17 -10.45 4.81 5.57
N THR A 18 -9.69 4.98 4.48
CA THR A 18 -8.71 6.08 4.40
C THR A 18 -9.38 7.46 4.48
N SER A 19 -10.58 7.62 3.92
CA SER A 19 -11.35 8.86 4.04
C SER A 19 -11.84 9.12 5.47
N GLN A 20 -12.16 8.09 6.24
CA GLN A 20 -12.51 8.23 7.66
C GLN A 20 -11.30 8.66 8.49
N PHE A 21 -10.13 8.06 8.25
CA PHE A 21 -8.88 8.53 8.86
C PHE A 21 -8.62 9.99 8.55
N ASP A 22 -8.67 10.39 7.26
CA ASP A 22 -8.45 11.78 6.85
C ASP A 22 -9.42 12.72 7.60
N HIS A 23 -10.70 12.36 7.72
CA HIS A 23 -11.68 13.17 8.46
C HIS A 23 -11.34 13.27 9.96
N MET A 24 -11.04 12.15 10.63
CA MET A 24 -10.71 12.12 12.06
C MET A 24 -9.42 12.90 12.37
N GLU A 25 -8.41 12.77 11.51
CA GLU A 25 -7.16 13.52 11.63
C GLU A 25 -7.40 15.03 11.47
N ILE A 26 -8.22 15.45 10.49
CA ILE A 26 -8.58 16.86 10.28
C ILE A 26 -9.42 17.41 11.44
N SER A 27 -10.33 16.60 12.00
CA SER A 27 -11.16 17.01 13.13
C SER A 27 -10.42 17.02 14.47
N GLY A 28 -9.15 16.59 14.51
CA GLY A 28 -8.36 16.52 15.75
C GLY A 28 -8.89 15.46 16.72
N ALA A 29 -9.34 14.31 16.20
CA ALA A 29 -9.73 13.17 17.04
C ALA A 29 -8.55 12.71 17.93
N SER A 30 -8.88 12.07 19.05
CA SER A 30 -7.86 11.54 19.96
C SER A 30 -7.02 10.45 19.28
N VAL A 31 -5.79 10.24 19.76
CA VAL A 31 -4.93 9.17 19.26
C VAL A 31 -5.61 7.82 19.47
N GLU A 32 -6.25 7.64 20.61
CA GLU A 32 -6.97 6.44 20.99
C GLU A 32 -8.12 6.12 20.02
N ASP A 33 -8.90 7.13 19.61
CA ASP A 33 -10.00 6.94 18.64
C ASP A 33 -9.46 6.58 17.25
N ILE A 34 -8.36 7.22 16.83
CA ILE A 34 -7.70 6.94 15.54
C ILE A 34 -7.12 5.51 15.54
N GLU A 35 -6.51 5.06 16.63
CA GLU A 35 -6.03 3.70 16.78
C GLU A 35 -7.16 2.67 16.81
N ALA A 36 -8.27 2.99 17.49
CA ALA A 36 -9.46 2.16 17.51
C ALA A 36 -10.06 1.97 16.11
N LEU A 37 -10.05 3.00 15.26
CA LEU A 37 -10.48 2.89 13.86
C LEU A 37 -9.61 1.90 13.07
N GLY A 38 -8.30 1.90 13.32
CA GLY A 38 -7.32 1.05 12.61
C GLY A 38 -7.25 -0.39 13.08
N ALA A 39 -7.73 -0.68 14.30
CA ALA A 39 -7.66 -2.01 14.89
C ALA A 39 -8.34 -3.08 14.00
N GLY A 40 -7.59 -4.13 13.67
CA GLY A 40 -8.08 -5.26 12.88
C GLY A 40 -8.29 -4.98 11.38
N LYS A 41 -8.07 -3.76 10.89
CA LYS A 41 -8.39 -3.40 9.50
C LYS A 41 -7.52 -4.08 8.45
N LEU A 42 -6.27 -4.43 8.77
CA LEU A 42 -5.43 -5.22 7.85
C LEU A 42 -6.02 -6.61 7.61
N ARG A 43 -6.50 -7.28 8.68
CA ARG A 43 -7.13 -8.59 8.57
C ARG A 43 -8.42 -8.52 7.75
N ALA A 44 -9.25 -7.50 7.99
CA ALA A 44 -10.47 -7.28 7.21
C ALA A 44 -10.18 -7.19 5.70
N ALA A 45 -9.12 -6.49 5.30
CA ALA A 45 -8.72 -6.41 3.89
C ALA A 45 -8.13 -7.75 3.36
N VAL A 46 -7.17 -8.35 4.07
CA VAL A 46 -6.35 -9.45 3.55
C VAL A 46 -7.04 -10.81 3.65
N VAL A 47 -7.77 -11.05 4.74
CA VAL A 47 -8.42 -12.35 5.03
C VAL A 47 -9.89 -12.31 4.61
N ASP A 48 -10.60 -11.26 5.00
CA ASP A 48 -12.06 -11.19 4.80
C ASP A 48 -12.44 -10.53 3.46
N GLY A 49 -11.49 -9.92 2.75
CA GLY A 49 -11.68 -9.31 1.43
C GLY A 49 -12.41 -7.97 1.44
N ASP A 50 -12.53 -7.31 2.59
CA ASP A 50 -13.15 -5.99 2.71
C ASP A 50 -12.20 -4.89 2.21
N VAL A 51 -12.32 -4.54 0.93
CA VAL A 51 -11.53 -3.48 0.30
C VAL A 51 -12.08 -2.07 0.55
N ASP A 52 -13.30 -1.97 1.09
CA ASP A 52 -13.97 -0.69 1.34
C ASP A 52 -13.54 -0.11 2.70
N PHE A 53 -13.65 -0.92 3.75
CA PHE A 53 -13.35 -0.53 5.13
C PHE A 53 -12.13 -1.25 5.73
N GLY A 54 -11.47 -2.13 4.97
CA GLY A 54 -10.17 -2.70 5.35
C GLY A 54 -8.99 -1.80 5.00
N SER A 55 -7.84 -2.09 5.61
CA SER A 55 -6.57 -1.42 5.34
C SER A 55 -5.87 -2.11 4.18
N VAL A 56 -6.16 -1.64 2.96
CA VAL A 56 -5.52 -2.13 1.72
C VAL A 56 -4.14 -1.49 1.57
N MET A 57 -3.16 -1.98 2.32
CA MET A 57 -1.80 -1.46 2.34
C MET A 57 -1.08 -1.75 1.00
N ALA A 58 -0.63 -0.72 0.30
CA ALA A 58 0.12 -0.85 -0.95
C ALA A 58 1.04 0.35 -1.21
N GLY A 59 2.15 0.10 -1.91
CA GLY A 59 3.07 1.14 -2.38
C GLY A 59 2.51 1.94 -3.56
N GLN A 60 3.13 3.08 -3.88
CA GLN A 60 2.71 3.89 -5.04
C GLN A 60 2.91 3.16 -6.38
N ILE A 61 3.85 2.21 -6.44
CA ILE A 61 4.11 1.37 -7.60
C ILE A 61 2.95 0.41 -7.93
N ALA A 62 1.95 0.28 -7.05
CA ALA A 62 0.80 -0.60 -7.28
C ALA A 62 0.08 -0.33 -8.61
N ALA A 63 0.10 0.92 -9.10
CA ALA A 63 -0.47 1.27 -10.41
C ALA A 63 0.27 0.65 -11.61
N MET A 64 1.52 0.22 -11.43
CA MET A 64 2.30 -0.49 -12.45
C MET A 64 2.08 -2.02 -12.40
N VAL A 65 1.49 -2.54 -11.33
CA VAL A 65 1.16 -3.97 -11.21
C VAL A 65 -0.15 -4.24 -11.94
N SER A 66 -0.05 -4.85 -13.12
CA SER A 66 -1.18 -5.02 -14.06
C SER A 66 -1.59 -6.48 -14.30
N ARG A 67 -0.89 -7.44 -13.70
CA ARG A 67 -1.17 -8.87 -13.85
C ARG A 67 -0.89 -9.64 -12.56
N ILE A 68 -1.55 -10.78 -12.42
CA ILE A 68 -1.32 -11.74 -11.34
C ILE A 68 -0.31 -12.78 -11.84
N GLN A 69 0.72 -13.04 -11.06
CA GLN A 69 1.79 -13.97 -11.43
C GLN A 69 2.19 -14.87 -10.26
N PRO A 70 2.68 -16.09 -10.54
CA PRO A 70 3.44 -16.88 -9.58
C PRO A 70 4.66 -16.10 -9.07
N ALA A 71 5.03 -16.34 -7.81
CA ALA A 71 6.16 -15.66 -7.19
C ALA A 71 7.49 -15.87 -7.96
N SER A 72 7.71 -17.06 -8.52
CA SER A 72 8.91 -17.35 -9.34
C SER A 72 8.99 -16.45 -10.57
N GLU A 73 7.89 -16.29 -11.30
CA GLU A 73 7.85 -15.46 -12.51
C GLU A 73 8.12 -13.98 -12.20
N ILE A 74 7.62 -13.47 -11.07
CA ILE A 74 7.87 -12.08 -10.64
C ILE A 74 9.37 -11.86 -10.44
N ILE A 75 10.04 -12.78 -9.74
CA ILE A 75 11.48 -12.66 -9.45
C ILE A 75 12.29 -12.77 -10.74
N GLU A 76 12.00 -13.76 -11.58
CA GLU A 76 12.69 -13.97 -12.86
C GLU A 76 12.52 -12.77 -13.80
N GLU A 77 11.32 -12.21 -13.88
CA GLU A 77 11.05 -11.02 -14.68
C GLU A 77 11.83 -9.80 -14.17
N ILE A 78 11.80 -9.52 -12.87
CA ILE A 78 12.53 -8.38 -12.28
C ILE A 78 14.03 -8.51 -12.55
N CYS A 79 14.62 -9.69 -12.35
CA CYS A 79 16.05 -9.93 -12.61
C CYS A 79 16.40 -9.73 -14.09
N ARG A 80 15.61 -10.33 -15.00
CA ARG A 80 15.82 -10.21 -16.45
C ARG A 80 15.71 -8.76 -16.92
N GLU A 81 14.64 -8.05 -16.54
CA GLU A 81 14.45 -6.65 -16.93
C GLU A 81 15.57 -5.75 -16.40
N ALA A 82 16.09 -6.03 -15.20
CA ALA A 82 17.24 -5.30 -14.65
C ALA A 82 18.51 -5.51 -15.49
N GLU A 83 18.80 -6.74 -15.91
CA GLU A 83 19.94 -7.05 -16.79
C GLU A 83 19.82 -6.36 -18.15
N GLU A 84 18.63 -6.37 -18.74
CA GLU A 84 18.34 -5.68 -20.00
C GLU A 84 18.57 -4.17 -19.89
N VAL A 85 18.10 -3.55 -18.80
CA VAL A 85 18.31 -2.12 -18.53
C VAL A 85 19.80 -1.81 -18.36
N LEU A 86 20.54 -2.61 -17.61
CA LEU A 86 21.98 -2.43 -17.40
C LEU A 86 22.77 -2.56 -18.71
N SER A 87 22.45 -3.57 -19.53
CA SER A 87 23.08 -3.77 -20.85
C SER A 87 22.82 -2.59 -21.78
N ARG A 88 21.58 -2.09 -21.82
CA ARG A 88 21.20 -0.91 -22.60
C ARG A 88 21.96 0.32 -22.15
N LEU A 89 22.05 0.58 -20.85
CA LEU A 89 22.78 1.73 -20.31
C LEU A 89 24.30 1.64 -20.58
N GLY A 90 24.90 0.45 -20.47
CA GLY A 90 26.32 0.24 -20.79
C GLY A 90 26.67 0.36 -22.27
N SER A 91 25.67 0.26 -23.15
CA SER A 91 25.82 0.41 -24.61
C SER A 91 25.67 1.85 -25.08
N VAL A 92 25.20 2.76 -24.22
CA VAL A 92 25.15 4.20 -24.49
C VAL A 92 26.51 4.78 -24.13
N LYS A 93 27.38 4.93 -25.14
CA LYS A 93 28.60 5.75 -25.04
C LYS A 93 28.29 7.22 -25.24
#